data_AF-A0AAX0Q7C3-F1
#
_entry.id   AF-A0AAX0Q7C3-F1
#
_cell.length_a   1.000
_cell.length_b   1.000
_cell.length_c   1.000
_cell.angle_alpha   90.00
_cell.angle_beta   90.00
_cell.angle_gamma   90.00
#
_symmetry.space_group_name_H-M   'P 1'
#
loop_
_entity.id
_entity.type
_entity.pdbx_description
1 polymer ?
#
loop_
_entity_poly.entity_id
_entity_poly.type
_entity_poly.pdbx_seq_one_letter_code
_entity_poly.pdbx_strand_id
1 'polypeptide(L)' 'MKLLVTVDEIENNKAALLLRGPKGERPLGVFPLENLPAGTTVGDILSLSFEKEEEETTAARKRIHSLHKALEK' A
#
# COMPACT_ATOMS: atom_id res chain seq x y z
N MET A 1 4.18 7.61 -10.71
CA MET A 1 2.78 7.81 -11.18
C MET A 1 1.92 8.06 -9.95
N LYS A 2 1.03 9.07 -9.98
CA LYS A 2 0.11 9.34 -8.87
C LYS A 2 -1.26 8.76 -9.19
N LEU A 3 -1.75 7.93 -8.28
CA LEU A 3 -3.09 7.36 -8.27
C LEU A 3 -3.94 8.14 -7.29
N LEU A 4 -5.23 8.26 -7.58
CA LEU A 4 -6.20 8.82 -6.63
C LEU A 4 -7.04 7.68 -6.08
N VAL A 5 -7.28 7.73 -4.77
CA VAL A 5 -8.10 6.74 -4.07
C VAL A 5 -9.16 7.44 -3.25
N THR A 6 -10.36 6.87 -3.19
CA THR A 6 -11.42 7.28 -2.27
C THR A 6 -11.35 6.42 -1.01
N VAL A 7 -11.55 7.04 0.15
CA VAL A 7 -11.82 6.31 1.39
C VAL A 7 -13.31 5.94 1.40
N ASP A 8 -13.62 4.67 1.22
CA ASP A 8 -15.00 4.18 1.13
C ASP A 8 -15.60 3.95 2.53
N GLU A 9 -14.83 3.32 3.40
CA GLU A 9 -15.26 2.98 4.76
C GLU A 9 -14.06 2.93 5.71
N ILE A 10 -14.29 3.28 6.98
CA ILE A 10 -13.32 3.13 8.07
C ILE A 10 -13.97 2.34 9.20
N GLU A 11 -13.44 1.15 9.48
CA GLU A 11 -13.87 0.30 10.59
C GLU A 11 -12.67 -0.35 11.28
N ASN A 12 -12.73 -0.50 12.62
CA ASN A 12 -11.70 -1.21 13.40
C ASN A 12 -10.25 -0.76 13.10
N ASN A 13 -10.01 0.55 12.99
CA ASN A 13 -8.72 1.15 12.61
C ASN A 13 -8.19 0.72 11.22
N LYS A 14 -9.08 0.37 10.31
CA LYS A 14 -8.76 0.02 8.93
C LYS A 14 -9.64 0.81 7.98
N ALA A 15 -9.06 1.24 6.87
CA ALA A 15 -9.74 1.97 5.82
C ALA A 15 -9.83 1.11 4.56
N ALA A 16 -11.04 0.97 4.01
CA ALA A 16 -11.25 0.42 2.68
C ALA A 16 -11.01 1.53 1.64
N LEU A 17 -10.09 1.28 0.72
CA LEU A 17 -9.74 2.24 -0.33
C LEU A 17 -10.24 1.78 -1.69
N LEU A 18 -10.81 2.70 -2.46
CA LEU A 18 -11.23 2.51 -3.84
C LEU A 18 -10.31 3.29 -4.77
N LEU A 19 -9.66 2.62 -5.70
CA LEU A 19 -8.86 3.22 -6.75
C LEU A 19 -9.76 3.92 -7.78
N ARG A 20 -9.56 5.23 -7.95
CA ARG A 20 -10.21 6.01 -9.00
C ARG A 20 -9.54 5.78 -10.34
N GLY A 21 -10.32 5.43 -11.35
CA GLY A 21 -9.86 5.28 -12.72
C GLY A 21 -10.87 5.81 -13.74
N PRO A 22 -10.50 5.84 -15.04
CA PRO A 22 -11.35 6.39 -16.10
C PRO A 22 -12.65 5.60 -16.34
N LYS A 23 -12.75 4.39 -15.81
CA LYS A 23 -13.95 3.52 -15.91
C LYS A 23 -14.75 3.44 -14.59
N GLY A 24 -14.47 4.34 -13.66
CA GLY A 24 -15.06 4.34 -12.32
C GLY A 24 -14.09 3.88 -11.23
N GLU A 25 -14.64 3.67 -10.04
CA GLU A 25 -13.92 3.27 -8.84
C GLU A 25 -13.80 1.74 -8.75
N ARG A 26 -12.64 1.24 -8.34
CA ARG A 26 -12.36 -0.20 -8.17
C ARG A 26 -11.75 -0.47 -6.80
N PRO A 27 -12.06 -1.59 -6.13
CA PRO A 27 -11.43 -1.91 -4.85
C PRO A 27 -9.90 -1.97 -4.95
N LEU A 28 -9.19 -1.19 -4.14
CA LEU A 28 -7.73 -1.26 -4.01
C LEU A 28 -7.34 -2.23 -2.89
N GLY A 29 -8.05 -2.18 -1.76
CA GLY A 29 -7.79 -3.03 -0.60
C GLY A 29 -8.05 -2.32 0.72
N VAL A 30 -7.71 -3.01 1.80
CA VAL A 30 -7.87 -2.52 3.18
C VAL A 30 -6.51 -2.14 3.74
N PHE A 31 -6.39 -0.90 4.22
CA PHE A 31 -5.16 -0.35 4.76
C PHE A 31 -5.33 -0.02 6.24
N PRO A 32 -4.30 -0.23 7.08
CA PRO A 32 -4.29 0.29 8.45
C PRO A 32 -4.43 1.82 8.45
N LEU A 33 -5.28 2.36 9.32
CA LEU A 33 -5.52 3.81 9.41
C LEU A 33 -4.24 4.58 9.80
N GLU A 34 -3.35 3.95 10.57
CA GLU A 34 -2.04 4.48 10.95
C GLU A 34 -1.11 4.77 9.76
N ASN A 35 -1.32 4.10 8.62
CA ASN A 35 -0.54 4.31 7.40
C ASN A 35 -1.11 5.43 6.53
N LEU A 36 -2.25 6.02 6.91
CA LEU A 36 -2.91 7.10 6.19
C LEU A 36 -2.59 8.46 6.83
N PRO A 37 -2.74 9.57 6.08
CA PRO A 37 -2.55 10.91 6.63
C PRO A 37 -3.43 11.16 7.85
N ALA A 38 -2.91 11.90 8.83
CA ALA A 38 -3.67 12.27 10.02
C ALA A 38 -4.94 13.04 9.65
N GLY A 39 -6.06 12.68 10.29
CA GLY A 39 -7.36 13.29 10.00
C GLY A 39 -8.08 12.73 8.77
N THR A 40 -7.61 11.62 8.20
CA THR A 40 -8.34 10.92 7.12
C THR A 40 -9.72 10.48 7.59
N THR A 41 -10.74 10.77 6.80
CA THR A 41 -12.15 10.46 7.04
C THR A 41 -12.80 9.77 5.83
N VAL A 42 -13.97 9.15 6.05
CA VAL A 42 -14.75 8.52 4.97
C VAL A 42 -15.16 9.56 3.93
N GLY A 43 -14.98 9.25 2.65
CA GLY A 43 -15.22 10.14 1.52
C GLY A 43 -14.01 10.95 1.06
N ASP A 44 -12.92 10.96 1.84
CA ASP A 44 -11.70 11.68 1.45
C ASP A 44 -11.06 11.09 0.19
N ILE A 45 -10.44 11.97 -0.59
CA ILE A 45 -9.64 11.59 -1.76
C ILE A 45 -8.17 11.72 -1.41
N LEU A 46 -7.46 10.60 -1.40
CA LEU A 46 -6.02 10.54 -1.13
C LEU A 46 -5.24 10.35 -2.43
N SER A 47 -4.03 10.91 -2.48
CA SER A 47 -3.07 10.63 -3.54
C SER A 47 -2.08 9.56 -3.10
N LEU A 48 -1.99 8.48 -3.87
CA LEU A 48 -1.10 7.36 -3.64
C LEU A 48 -0.07 7.29 -4.77
N SER A 49 1.20 7.08 -4.44
CA SER A 49 2.25 6.84 -5.43
C SER A 49 2.99 5.56 -5.11
N PHE A 50 3.34 4.83 -6.17
CA PHE A 50 4.25 3.70 -6.07
C PHE A 50 5.58 4.09 -6.70
N GLU A 51 6.65 3.86 -5.95
CA GLU A 51 8.03 4.00 -6.39
C GLU A 51 8.75 2.69 -6.14
N LYS A 52 9.60 2.30 -7.10
CA LYS A 52 10.38 1.08 -7.00
C LYS A 52 11.74 1.43 -6.39
N GLU A 53 11.96 0.99 -5.17
CA GLU A 53 13.23 1.19 -4.45
C GLU A 53 14.23 0.10 -4.85
N GLU A 54 15.10 0.39 -5.82
CA GLU A 54 16.04 -0.60 -6.38
C GLU A 54 17.09 -1.06 -5.36
N GLU A 55 17.56 -0.17 -4.49
CA GLU A 55 18.56 -0.48 -3.45
C GLU A 55 17.97 -1.42 -2.39
N GLU A 56 16.81 -1.08 -1.83
CA GLU A 56 16.09 -1.92 -0.88
C GLU A 56 15.71 -3.26 -1.49
N THR A 57 15.29 -3.27 -2.76
CA THR A 57 14.99 -4.51 -3.50
C THR A 57 16.23 -5.40 -3.60
N THR A 58 17.39 -4.84 -3.89
CA THR A 58 18.66 -5.58 -3.98
C THR A 58 19.09 -6.11 -2.61
N ALA A 59 18.98 -5.30 -1.56
CA ALA A 59 19.27 -5.70 -0.19
C ALA A 59 18.33 -6.83 0.28
N ALA A 60 17.03 -6.73 0.01
CA ALA A 60 16.05 -7.78 0.31
C ALA A 60 16.38 -9.10 -0.41
N ARG A 61 16.74 -9.06 -1.69
CA ARG A 61 17.16 -10.26 -2.45
C ARG A 61 18.39 -10.92 -1.83
N LYS A 62 19.40 -10.13 -1.43
CA LYS A 62 20.60 -10.66 -0.75
C LYS A 62 20.26 -11.31 0.60
N ARG A 63 19.36 -10.70 1.38
CA ARG A 63 18.89 -11.27 2.66
C ARG A 63 18.19 -12.61 2.46
N ILE A 64 17.25 -12.69 1.50
CA ILE A 64 16.53 -13.93 1.17
C ILE A 64 17.50 -15.02 0.74
N HIS A 65 18.44 -14.72 -0.16
CA HIS A 65 19.45 -15.68 -0.60
C HIS A 65 20.29 -16.21 0.57
N SER A 66 20.68 -15.33 1.50
CA SER A 66 21.44 -15.71 2.69
C SER A 66 20.63 -16.60 3.64
N LEU A 67 19.33 -16.32 3.82
CA LEU A 67 18.42 -17.15 4.62
C LEU A 67 18.25 -18.55 4.04
N HIS A 68 18.03 -18.67 2.72
CA HIS A 68 17.93 -19.97 2.07
C HIS A 68 19.20 -20.81 2.26
N LYS A 69 20.37 -20.19 2.08
CA LYS A 69 21.66 -20.87 2.28
C LYS A 69 21.91 -21.31 3.73
N ALA A 70 21.32 -20.62 4.70
CA ALA A 70 21.41 -21.00 6.12
C ALA A 70 20.49 -22.18 6.49
N LEU A 71 19.38 -22.36 5.76
CA LEU A 71 18.42 -23.45 5.95
C LEU A 71 18.79 -24.75 5.20
N GLU A 72 19.75 -24.70 4.29
CA GLU A 72 20.28 -25.86 3.56
C GLU A 72 21.46 -26.57 4.28
N LYS A 73 21.75 -26.19 5.53
CA LYS A 73 22.73 -26.84 6.42
C LYS A 73 22.04 -27.62 7.53
#